data_AF-A0A4V2BD02-F1
#
_entry.id   AF-A0A4V2BD02-F1
#
_cell.length_a   1.000
_cell.length_b   1.000
_cell.length_c   1.000
_cell.angle_alpha   90.00
_cell.angle_beta   90.00
_cell.angle_gamma   90.00
#
_symmetry.space_group_name_H-M   'P 1'
#
loop_
_entity.id
_entity.type
_entity.pdbx_description
1 polymer ?
#
loop_
_entity_poly.entity_id
_entity_poly.type
_entity_poly.pdbx_seq_one_letter_code
_entity_poly.pdbx_strand_id
1 'polypeptide(L)'
;MKNLTLALFINGAGAVTLLAFSLFLFAMWDWLKPTRRAWREWGPTLLISVLGAAIAYLSVSVDFKVLSDETNLLSVANMLTQFGKASNTEMWVYYYNTYHALDVSVPTRPLLFPLLTSLVHAINGMRWWSPFLVNFACLTGIFFLSFTWAKQNLSKAIPGAYLIFLGLSMSPVLIINATSAGFDVCSLFFGFLAALLFTRYFQEKAAGEDRAALTLRALVFTLVCFASVRYESIVALAFVGLAIHAPERFRKMPWSLYATAGFLLLPLFVARYLTWGQFENPPGVAPFALEHFVNHLGPFVTSFFLDPRGPYPILLHWLGLVGTMLLIPRLSFSGRVILAYMVFLWALLLSHHFGFAGHPTQARLFLPVSFGLSLMALYLLSGLERYVDRRGIIVVFVILAFHHHQFAMGDPLMTQLTMTREVRHIRDFLDEDAQRGDLYVYERPGQLTALGFSTISFNEFKAKQESYLENIKRGLYRRLIVISKADFAITGTFNLRRLRTHMLTPSEELRISVLEFAPWIPKFTDLELQNMPPWHMPKKDPDSKGSGPRGGEKIPVFTVPPGAPSAPAGPRR
;
A
#
# COMPACT_ATOMS: atom_id res chain seq x y z
N MET A 1 -23.78 -7.99 19.45
CA MET A 1 -23.12 -6.71 19.09
C MET A 1 -21.97 -6.89 18.11
N LYS A 2 -20.93 -7.70 18.39
CA LYS A 2 -19.76 -7.88 17.51
C LYS A 2 -20.09 -8.24 16.05
N ASN A 3 -21.04 -9.14 15.81
CA ASN A 3 -21.46 -9.53 14.45
C ASN A 3 -22.12 -8.38 13.67
N LEU A 4 -22.91 -7.53 14.35
CA LEU A 4 -23.53 -6.35 13.72
C LEU A 4 -22.46 -5.31 13.40
N THR A 5 -21.54 -5.02 14.32
CA THR A 5 -20.42 -4.10 14.09
C THR A 5 -19.55 -4.56 12.92
N LEU A 6 -19.25 -5.86 12.84
CA LEU A 6 -18.53 -6.46 11.73
C LEU A 6 -19.28 -6.28 10.41
N ALA A 7 -20.58 -6.59 10.38
CA ALA A 7 -21.40 -6.43 9.18
C ALA A 7 -21.49 -4.96 8.72
N LEU A 8 -21.67 -4.02 9.66
CA LEU A 8 -21.68 -2.59 9.36
C LEU A 8 -20.33 -2.11 8.82
N PHE A 9 -19.22 -2.59 9.39
CA PHE A 9 -17.89 -2.25 8.91
C PHE A 9 -17.67 -2.78 7.48
N ILE A 10 -17.87 -4.07 7.26
CA ILE A 10 -17.62 -4.71 5.96
C ILE A 10 -18.41 -4.03 4.84
N ASN A 11 -19.68 -3.67 5.08
CA ASN A 11 -20.54 -3.11 4.05
C ASN A 11 -20.50 -1.56 3.96
N GLY A 12 -20.11 -0.87 5.04
CA GLY A 12 -20.20 0.59 5.13
C GLY A 12 -18.86 1.33 5.07
N ALA A 13 -17.77 0.70 5.52
CA ALA A 13 -16.51 1.40 5.72
C ALA A 13 -15.94 1.97 4.40
N GLY A 14 -16.02 1.22 3.29
CA GLY A 14 -15.59 1.70 1.98
C GLY A 14 -16.33 2.96 1.52
N ALA A 15 -17.66 3.01 1.71
CA ALA A 15 -18.48 4.16 1.35
C ALA A 15 -18.16 5.39 2.21
N VAL A 16 -17.94 5.21 3.51
CA VAL A 16 -17.55 6.30 4.41
C VAL A 16 -16.16 6.84 4.05
N THR A 17 -15.21 5.97 3.74
CA THR A 17 -13.88 6.40 3.27
C THR A 17 -13.96 7.13 1.92
N LEU A 18 -14.84 6.70 1.01
CA LEU A 18 -15.09 7.41 -0.26
C LEU A 18 -15.71 8.78 -0.04
N LEU A 19 -16.65 8.91 0.88
CA LEU A 19 -17.20 10.21 1.28
C LEU A 19 -16.11 11.12 1.86
N ALA A 20 -15.23 10.59 2.72
CA ALA A 20 -14.12 11.34 3.28
C ALA A 20 -13.19 11.88 2.18
N PHE A 21 -12.81 11.04 1.22
CA PHE A 21 -11.98 11.43 0.09
C PHE A 21 -12.69 12.44 -0.84
N SER A 22 -13.99 12.27 -1.07
CA SER A 22 -14.79 13.20 -1.88
C SER A 22 -14.88 14.59 -1.25
N LEU A 23 -15.08 14.66 0.08
CA LEU A 23 -15.07 15.92 0.83
C LEU A 23 -13.69 16.57 0.87
N PHE A 24 -12.62 15.77 0.91
CA PHE A 24 -11.25 16.26 0.72
C PHE A 24 -11.07 16.88 -0.66
N LEU A 25 -11.45 16.20 -1.74
CA LEU A 25 -11.35 16.73 -3.11
C LEU A 25 -12.15 18.02 -3.27
N PHE A 26 -13.38 18.07 -2.72
CA PHE A 26 -14.21 19.26 -2.73
C PHE A 26 -13.57 20.43 -1.97
N ALA A 27 -13.04 20.18 -0.77
CA ALA A 27 -12.37 21.20 0.04
C ALA A 27 -11.09 21.72 -0.63
N MET A 28 -10.30 20.83 -1.25
CA MET A 28 -9.13 21.21 -2.04
C MET A 28 -9.52 22.02 -3.27
N TRP A 29 -10.57 21.62 -3.99
CA TRP A 29 -11.08 22.38 -5.14
C TRP A 29 -11.48 23.81 -4.76
N ASP A 30 -12.25 23.96 -3.67
CA ASP A 30 -12.62 25.28 -3.14
C ASP A 30 -11.40 26.10 -2.71
N TRP A 31 -10.41 25.47 -2.08
CA TRP A 31 -9.16 26.12 -1.70
C TRP A 31 -8.32 26.56 -2.92
N LEU A 32 -8.36 25.79 -4.02
CA LEU A 32 -7.62 26.06 -5.26
C LEU A 32 -8.31 27.10 -6.16
N LYS A 33 -9.66 27.18 -6.17
CA LYS A 33 -10.47 28.07 -7.03
C LYS A 33 -9.98 29.52 -7.12
N PRO A 34 -9.69 30.23 -6.00
CA PRO A 34 -9.21 31.62 -6.04
C PRO A 34 -7.86 31.78 -6.74
N THR A 35 -7.15 30.67 -6.95
CA THR A 35 -5.79 30.63 -7.47
C THR A 35 -5.74 30.27 -8.96
N ARG A 36 -6.85 30.33 -9.71
CA ARG A 36 -6.90 29.93 -11.14
C ARG A 36 -5.91 30.69 -12.04
N ARG A 37 -5.49 31.91 -11.68
CA ARG A 37 -4.41 32.62 -12.41
C ARG A 37 -3.04 31.92 -12.28
N ALA A 38 -2.84 31.10 -11.25
CA ALA A 38 -1.63 30.35 -10.99
C ALA A 38 -1.46 29.07 -11.83
N TRP A 39 -2.45 28.67 -12.66
CA TRP A 39 -2.27 27.52 -13.56
C TRP A 39 -1.10 27.71 -14.55
N ARG A 40 -0.82 28.95 -14.99
CA ARG A 40 0.37 29.25 -15.81
C ARG A 40 1.68 29.04 -15.05
N GLU A 41 1.67 29.19 -13.72
CA GLU A 41 2.83 29.00 -12.86
C GLU A 41 2.98 27.54 -12.38
N TRP A 42 1.86 26.84 -12.21
CA TRP A 42 1.81 25.45 -11.76
C TRP A 42 2.03 24.46 -12.88
N GLY A 43 1.62 24.77 -14.11
CA GLY A 43 1.78 23.88 -15.28
C GLY A 43 3.21 23.37 -15.44
N PRO A 44 4.24 24.24 -15.51
CA PRO A 44 5.63 23.80 -15.59
C PRO A 44 6.09 22.97 -14.38
N THR A 45 5.65 23.33 -13.17
CA THR A 45 5.99 22.58 -11.95
C THR A 45 5.35 21.20 -11.94
N LEU A 46 4.09 21.08 -12.36
CA LEU A 46 3.41 19.82 -12.51
C LEU A 46 4.11 18.94 -13.56
N LEU A 47 4.44 19.51 -14.72
CA LEU A 47 5.16 18.80 -15.77
C LEU A 47 6.50 18.23 -15.26
N ILE A 48 7.32 19.05 -14.60
CA ILE A 48 8.59 18.60 -14.03
C ILE A 48 8.38 17.53 -12.95
N SER A 49 7.30 17.65 -12.16
CA SER A 49 6.97 16.66 -11.12
C SER A 49 6.56 15.32 -11.72
N VAL A 50 5.79 15.32 -12.81
CA VAL A 50 5.42 14.12 -13.56
C VAL A 50 6.67 13.50 -14.19
N LEU A 51 7.53 14.31 -14.80
CA LEU A 51 8.80 13.84 -15.37
C LEU A 51 9.68 13.20 -14.29
N GLY A 52 9.76 13.81 -13.10
CA GLY A 52 10.52 13.26 -12.00
C GLY A 52 9.99 11.93 -11.49
N ALA A 53 8.67 11.81 -11.34
CA ALA A 53 8.04 10.53 -10.99
C ALA A 53 8.24 9.48 -12.10
N ALA A 54 8.16 9.88 -13.36
CA ALA A 54 8.40 8.99 -14.50
C ALA A 54 9.84 8.48 -14.54
N ILE A 55 10.84 9.33 -14.30
CA ILE A 55 12.24 8.93 -14.20
C ILE A 55 12.42 7.89 -13.09
N ALA A 56 11.84 8.14 -11.90
CA ALA A 56 11.89 7.18 -10.80
C ALA A 56 11.33 5.80 -11.21
N TYR A 57 10.16 5.77 -11.88
CA TYR A 57 9.51 4.53 -12.32
C TYR A 57 10.20 3.82 -13.49
N LEU A 58 10.86 4.58 -14.37
CA LEU A 58 11.63 4.02 -15.49
C LEU A 58 12.99 3.48 -15.04
N SER A 59 13.52 4.04 -13.95
CA SER A 59 14.85 3.69 -13.44
C SER A 59 14.86 2.53 -12.44
N VAL A 60 13.83 2.41 -11.60
CA VAL A 60 13.74 1.41 -10.55
C VAL A 60 12.62 0.44 -10.87
N SER A 61 12.87 -0.85 -10.66
CA SER A 61 11.90 -1.91 -10.93
C SER A 61 10.61 -1.70 -10.14
N VAL A 62 9.49 -1.59 -10.86
CA VAL A 62 8.15 -1.52 -10.27
C VAL A 62 7.72 -2.94 -9.92
N ASP A 63 7.66 -3.24 -8.61
CA ASP A 63 7.36 -4.58 -8.11
C ASP A 63 6.86 -4.52 -6.67
N PHE A 64 6.29 -5.62 -6.17
CA PHE A 64 5.93 -5.74 -4.78
C PHE A 64 7.18 -5.79 -3.91
N LYS A 65 7.35 -4.81 -3.02
CA LYS A 65 8.56 -4.67 -2.19
C LYS A 65 8.32 -5.26 -0.80
N VAL A 66 7.23 -4.86 -0.13
CA VAL A 66 6.83 -5.43 1.18
C VAL A 66 5.64 -6.35 1.01
N LEU A 67 5.93 -7.50 0.39
CA LEU A 67 4.95 -8.35 -0.26
C LEU A 67 3.67 -8.61 0.55
N SER A 68 3.78 -9.09 1.79
CA SER A 68 2.59 -9.44 2.59
C SER A 68 1.66 -8.26 2.84
N ASP A 69 2.20 -7.09 3.20
CA ASP A 69 1.40 -5.88 3.40
C ASP A 69 0.77 -5.43 2.08
N GLU A 70 1.55 -5.43 1.00
CA GLU A 70 1.13 -4.89 -0.29
C GLU A 70 0.06 -5.76 -0.97
N THR A 71 0.18 -7.09 -0.90
CA THR A 71 -0.84 -8.01 -1.41
C THR A 71 -2.12 -7.95 -0.58
N ASN A 72 -2.03 -7.72 0.74
CA ASN A 72 -3.21 -7.49 1.58
C ASN A 72 -3.94 -6.21 1.17
N LEU A 73 -3.23 -5.12 0.91
CA LEU A 73 -3.84 -3.87 0.42
C LEU A 73 -4.52 -4.07 -0.94
N LEU A 74 -3.86 -4.78 -1.86
CA LEU A 74 -4.43 -5.13 -3.16
C LEU A 74 -5.66 -6.03 -3.03
N SER A 75 -5.64 -7.02 -2.14
CA SER A 75 -6.79 -7.90 -1.87
C SER A 75 -8.00 -7.10 -1.37
N VAL A 76 -7.79 -6.15 -0.46
CA VAL A 76 -8.86 -5.23 -0.01
C VAL A 76 -9.38 -4.38 -1.17
N ALA A 77 -8.49 -3.87 -2.04
CA ALA A 77 -8.90 -3.12 -3.23
C ALA A 77 -9.75 -3.96 -4.20
N ASN A 78 -9.38 -5.23 -4.40
CA ASN A 78 -10.17 -6.18 -5.19
C ASN A 78 -11.56 -6.40 -4.59
N MET A 79 -11.64 -6.59 -3.26
CA MET A 79 -12.92 -6.79 -2.55
C MET A 79 -13.83 -5.55 -2.60
N LEU A 80 -13.24 -4.35 -2.50
CA LEU A 80 -13.97 -3.10 -2.67
C LEU A 80 -14.52 -2.96 -4.11
N THR A 81 -13.71 -3.32 -5.11
CA THR A 81 -14.09 -3.21 -6.53
C THR A 81 -15.18 -4.22 -6.90
N GLN A 82 -14.99 -5.48 -6.51
CA GLN A 82 -15.84 -6.57 -6.96
C GLN A 82 -17.13 -6.69 -6.14
N PHE A 83 -17.06 -6.45 -4.83
CA PHE A 83 -18.17 -6.71 -3.92
C PHE A 83 -18.62 -5.50 -3.12
N GLY A 84 -17.92 -4.36 -3.22
CA GLY A 84 -18.18 -3.20 -2.35
C GLY A 84 -17.86 -3.45 -0.88
N LYS A 85 -17.02 -4.46 -0.57
CA LYS A 85 -16.76 -4.93 0.80
C LYS A 85 -15.38 -4.53 1.30
N ALA A 86 -15.33 -3.96 2.50
CA ALA A 86 -14.11 -3.61 3.21
C ALA A 86 -13.54 -4.83 3.97
N SER A 87 -13.07 -5.83 3.23
CA SER A 87 -12.52 -7.06 3.80
C SER A 87 -11.23 -7.46 3.08
N ASN A 88 -10.30 -8.09 3.79
CA ASN A 88 -9.13 -8.74 3.21
C ASN A 88 -9.46 -10.21 2.96
N THR A 89 -9.17 -10.71 1.76
CA THR A 89 -9.40 -12.12 1.40
C THR A 89 -8.05 -12.81 1.21
N GLU A 90 -7.77 -13.81 2.04
CA GLU A 90 -6.52 -14.58 1.97
C GLU A 90 -6.66 -15.80 1.04
N MET A 91 -7.85 -16.39 0.98
CA MET A 91 -8.13 -17.55 0.14
C MET A 91 -9.40 -17.32 -0.68
N TRP A 92 -9.34 -17.66 -1.96
CA TRP A 92 -10.51 -17.68 -2.81
C TRP A 92 -10.39 -18.75 -3.90
N VAL A 93 -11.53 -19.15 -4.44
CA VAL A 93 -11.59 -20.05 -5.59
C VAL A 93 -12.46 -19.43 -6.67
N TYR A 94 -11.97 -19.45 -7.90
CA TYR A 94 -12.68 -19.01 -9.08
C TYR A 94 -13.30 -20.22 -9.78
N TYR A 95 -14.62 -20.29 -9.78
CA TYR A 95 -15.38 -21.29 -10.53
C TYR A 95 -16.73 -20.68 -10.97
N TYR A 96 -17.33 -21.18 -12.04
CA TYR A 96 -18.55 -20.59 -12.66
C TYR A 96 -18.46 -19.08 -12.92
N ASN A 97 -17.30 -18.62 -13.40
CA ASN A 97 -17.00 -17.21 -13.65
C ASN A 97 -17.16 -16.28 -12.45
N THR A 98 -17.20 -16.82 -11.23
CA THR A 98 -17.42 -16.09 -9.99
C THR A 98 -16.30 -16.42 -9.00
N TYR A 99 -15.86 -15.41 -8.25
CA TYR A 99 -14.92 -15.59 -7.16
C TYR A 99 -15.67 -15.91 -5.87
N HIS A 100 -15.27 -16.99 -5.21
CA HIS A 100 -15.79 -17.42 -3.92
C HIS A 100 -14.71 -17.26 -2.86
N ALA A 101 -14.85 -16.24 -2.02
CA ALA A 101 -13.95 -16.02 -0.89
C ALA A 101 -14.16 -17.12 0.16
N LEU A 102 -13.07 -17.77 0.57
CA LEU A 102 -13.07 -18.85 1.56
C LEU A 102 -12.65 -18.35 2.94
N ASP A 103 -11.69 -17.43 2.97
CA ASP A 103 -11.20 -16.84 4.21
C ASP A 103 -11.16 -15.32 4.08
N VAL A 104 -11.94 -14.67 4.93
CA VAL A 104 -12.24 -13.25 4.88
C VAL A 104 -11.97 -12.67 6.27
N SER A 105 -11.06 -11.71 6.34
CA SER A 105 -10.69 -11.04 7.57
C SER A 105 -10.94 -9.53 7.48
N VAL A 106 -11.03 -8.89 8.65
CA VAL A 106 -11.08 -7.42 8.72
C VAL A 106 -9.68 -6.89 8.43
N PRO A 107 -9.52 -5.93 7.50
CA PRO A 107 -8.22 -5.35 7.22
C PRO A 107 -7.65 -4.68 8.47
N THR A 108 -6.40 -4.98 8.78
CA THR A 108 -5.63 -4.36 9.88
C THR A 108 -5.14 -2.96 9.52
N ARG A 109 -5.05 -2.65 8.22
CA ARG A 109 -4.63 -1.36 7.67
C ARG A 109 -5.85 -0.48 7.32
N PRO A 110 -5.72 0.86 7.42
CA PRO A 110 -6.77 1.78 6.98
C PRO A 110 -7.11 1.69 5.48
N LEU A 111 -8.31 2.12 5.11
CA LEU A 111 -8.92 1.82 3.81
C LEU A 111 -8.62 2.81 2.69
N LEU A 112 -8.03 3.98 2.95
CA LEU A 112 -7.91 5.01 1.91
C LEU A 112 -7.03 4.55 0.74
N PHE A 113 -5.87 3.93 1.02
CA PHE A 113 -5.00 3.45 -0.06
C PHE A 113 -5.64 2.32 -0.91
N PRO A 114 -6.26 1.27 -0.31
CA PRO A 114 -7.05 0.31 -1.06
C PRO A 114 -8.21 0.93 -1.84
N LEU A 115 -8.89 1.95 -1.29
CA LEU A 115 -9.95 2.66 -1.98
C LEU A 115 -9.42 3.44 -3.21
N LEU A 116 -8.30 4.14 -3.09
CA LEU A 116 -7.69 4.81 -4.25
C LEU A 116 -7.31 3.80 -5.33
N THR A 117 -6.85 2.62 -4.92
CA THR A 117 -6.53 1.52 -5.84
C THR A 117 -7.79 0.95 -6.50
N SER A 118 -8.91 0.81 -5.77
CA SER A 118 -10.19 0.38 -6.36
C SER A 118 -10.77 1.40 -7.34
N LEU A 119 -10.55 2.71 -7.11
CA LEU A 119 -10.90 3.75 -8.08
C LEU A 119 -10.07 3.62 -9.37
N VAL A 120 -8.79 3.24 -9.27
CA VAL A 120 -7.98 2.89 -10.45
C VAL A 120 -8.57 1.67 -11.14
N HIS A 121 -8.91 0.60 -10.40
CA HIS A 121 -9.56 -0.60 -10.95
C HIS A 121 -10.87 -0.30 -11.68
N ALA A 122 -11.65 0.68 -11.21
CA ALA A 122 -12.87 1.11 -11.89
C ALA A 122 -12.62 1.68 -13.30
N ILE A 123 -11.39 2.16 -13.57
CA ILE A 123 -10.99 2.74 -14.86
C ILE A 123 -10.32 1.70 -15.76
N ASN A 124 -9.39 0.88 -15.23
CA ASN A 124 -8.53 -0.03 -16.01
C ASN A 124 -8.83 -1.54 -15.83
N GLY A 125 -9.83 -1.87 -15.00
CA GLY A 125 -10.11 -3.22 -14.53
C GLY A 125 -9.20 -3.67 -13.36
N MET A 126 -9.55 -4.78 -12.71
CA MET A 126 -8.73 -5.33 -11.62
C MET A 126 -7.37 -5.83 -12.16
N ARG A 127 -6.34 -5.00 -12.00
CA ARG A 127 -4.97 -5.27 -12.43
C ARG A 127 -4.02 -5.17 -11.25
N TRP A 128 -3.12 -6.13 -11.11
CA TRP A 128 -2.12 -6.16 -10.03
C TRP A 128 -1.24 -4.90 -9.98
N TRP A 129 -1.09 -4.18 -11.10
CA TRP A 129 -0.27 -2.97 -11.18
C TRP A 129 -0.97 -1.67 -10.76
N SER A 130 -2.28 -1.70 -10.50
CA SER A 130 -3.06 -0.51 -10.12
C SER A 130 -2.55 0.24 -8.88
N PRO A 131 -2.11 -0.40 -7.78
CA PRO A 131 -1.58 0.33 -6.63
C PRO A 131 -0.30 1.12 -6.95
N PHE A 132 0.52 0.67 -7.91
CA PHE A 132 1.69 1.45 -8.33
C PHE A 132 1.27 2.76 -9.01
N LEU A 133 0.11 2.82 -9.68
CA LEU A 133 -0.38 4.07 -10.26
C LEU A 133 -0.79 5.08 -9.18
N VAL A 134 -1.33 4.60 -8.05
CA VAL A 134 -1.64 5.44 -6.88
C VAL A 134 -0.35 6.05 -6.33
N ASN A 135 0.69 5.25 -6.12
CA ASN A 135 1.98 5.76 -5.66
C ASN A 135 2.66 6.69 -6.68
N PHE A 136 2.45 6.49 -7.97
CA PHE A 136 2.97 7.38 -9.02
C PHE A 136 2.35 8.77 -8.88
N ALA A 137 1.03 8.82 -8.68
CA ALA A 137 0.31 10.06 -8.44
C ALA A 137 0.74 10.74 -7.13
N CYS A 138 0.92 9.96 -6.05
CA CYS A 138 1.40 10.50 -4.77
C CYS A 138 2.84 11.02 -4.86
N LEU A 139 3.75 10.33 -5.55
CA LEU A 139 5.12 10.80 -5.78
C LEU A 139 5.13 12.08 -6.62
N THR A 140 4.33 12.14 -7.68
CA THR A 140 4.12 13.37 -8.47
C THR A 140 3.65 14.51 -7.58
N GLY A 141 2.69 14.24 -6.68
CA GLY A 141 2.20 15.19 -5.69
C GLY A 141 3.29 15.64 -4.71
N ILE A 142 4.12 14.73 -4.20
CA ILE A 142 5.24 15.06 -3.31
C ILE A 142 6.23 15.97 -4.03
N PHE A 143 6.64 15.65 -5.26
CA PHE A 143 7.49 16.52 -6.05
C PHE A 143 6.85 17.90 -6.25
N PHE A 144 5.59 17.96 -6.66
CA PHE A 144 4.87 19.21 -6.89
C PHE A 144 4.81 20.10 -5.63
N LEU A 145 4.45 19.51 -4.49
CA LEU A 145 4.41 20.20 -3.20
C LEU A 145 5.80 20.67 -2.77
N SER A 146 6.83 19.85 -3.01
CA SER A 146 8.21 20.18 -2.68
C SER A 146 8.71 21.34 -3.51
N PHE A 147 8.50 21.32 -4.84
CA PHE A 147 8.82 22.44 -5.73
C PHE A 147 8.09 23.72 -5.33
N THR A 148 6.82 23.63 -4.97
CA THR A 148 6.03 24.78 -4.52
C THR A 148 6.59 25.34 -3.22
N TRP A 149 6.95 24.46 -2.28
CA TRP A 149 7.62 24.83 -1.04
C TRP A 149 9.00 25.47 -1.30
N ALA A 150 9.80 24.94 -2.24
CA ALA A 150 11.07 25.52 -2.65
C ALA A 150 10.94 26.96 -3.11
N LYS A 151 9.99 27.21 -4.02
CA LYS A 151 9.80 28.54 -4.61
C LYS A 151 9.50 29.60 -3.55
N GLN A 152 8.89 29.20 -2.43
CA GLN A 152 8.53 30.09 -1.33
C GLN A 152 9.64 30.25 -0.29
N ASN A 153 10.44 29.20 -0.05
CA ASN A 153 11.34 29.14 1.10
C ASN A 153 12.83 29.14 0.74
N LEU A 154 13.19 28.76 -0.48
CA LEU A 154 14.58 28.77 -0.96
C LEU A 154 14.87 30.08 -1.68
N SER A 155 16.14 30.49 -1.68
CA SER A 155 16.58 31.64 -2.46
C SER A 155 16.27 31.49 -3.94
N LYS A 156 15.91 32.60 -4.60
CA LYS A 156 15.68 32.67 -6.05
C LYS A 156 16.96 32.47 -6.88
N ALA A 157 18.12 32.55 -6.22
CA ALA A 157 19.40 32.69 -6.90
C ALA A 157 20.03 31.33 -7.28
N ILE A 158 19.76 30.28 -6.50
CA ILE A 158 19.86 28.89 -6.98
C ILE A 158 18.48 28.52 -7.54
N PRO A 159 18.36 27.84 -8.68
CA PRO A 159 17.06 27.36 -9.12
C PRO A 159 16.66 26.25 -8.14
N GLY A 160 15.97 26.62 -7.06
CA GLY A 160 15.59 25.72 -5.97
C GLY A 160 14.82 24.49 -6.43
N ALA A 161 14.21 24.58 -7.63
CA ALA A 161 13.66 23.44 -8.33
C ALA A 161 14.71 22.34 -8.61
N TYR A 162 15.86 22.65 -9.22
CA TYR A 162 16.86 21.61 -9.53
C TYR A 162 17.41 20.94 -8.27
N LEU A 163 17.66 21.72 -7.21
CA LEU A 163 18.13 21.16 -5.94
C LEU A 163 17.08 20.27 -5.26
N ILE A 164 15.80 20.63 -5.31
CA ILE A 164 14.74 19.76 -4.81
C ILE A 164 14.66 18.48 -5.63
N PHE A 165 14.68 18.59 -6.95
CA PHE A 165 14.62 17.42 -7.81
C PHE A 165 15.78 16.47 -7.51
N LEU A 166 17.01 16.98 -7.49
CA LEU A 166 18.21 16.20 -7.20
C LEU A 166 18.19 15.65 -5.77
N GLY A 167 17.89 16.48 -4.78
CA GLY A 167 17.89 16.09 -3.36
C GLY A 167 16.83 15.05 -3.01
N LEU A 168 15.65 15.09 -3.65
CA LEU A 168 14.64 14.05 -3.47
C LEU A 168 14.96 12.79 -4.27
N SER A 169 15.55 12.93 -5.46
CA SER A 169 16.05 11.79 -6.25
C SER A 169 17.23 11.08 -5.58
N MET A 170 17.90 11.75 -4.64
CA MET A 170 18.94 11.19 -3.76
C MET A 170 18.39 10.31 -2.64
N SER A 171 17.07 10.14 -2.47
CA SER A 171 16.51 9.28 -1.42
C SER A 171 16.11 7.91 -2.00
N PRO A 172 16.95 6.86 -1.87
CA PRO A 172 16.59 5.52 -2.30
C PRO A 172 15.32 5.01 -1.64
N VAL A 173 15.14 5.26 -0.34
CA VAL A 173 13.92 4.86 0.38
C VAL A 173 12.69 5.48 -0.27
N LEU A 174 12.70 6.75 -0.65
CA LEU A 174 11.56 7.38 -1.33
C LEU A 174 11.26 6.70 -2.66
N ILE A 175 12.28 6.47 -3.50
CA ILE A 175 12.10 5.90 -4.85
C ILE A 175 11.66 4.44 -4.79
N ILE A 176 12.28 3.63 -3.92
CA ILE A 176 11.93 2.21 -3.73
C ILE A 176 10.49 2.07 -3.23
N ASN A 177 10.08 2.90 -2.27
CA ASN A 177 8.69 2.86 -1.79
C ASN A 177 7.69 3.44 -2.80
N ALA A 178 8.10 4.40 -3.63
CA ALA A 178 7.23 4.90 -4.69
C ALA A 178 6.98 3.84 -5.75
N THR A 179 7.99 3.04 -6.09
CA THR A 179 7.87 1.93 -7.05
C THR A 179 7.30 0.64 -6.44
N SER A 180 6.81 0.70 -5.19
CA SER A 180 6.13 -0.40 -4.51
C SER A 180 4.60 -0.23 -4.50
N ALA A 181 3.87 -1.26 -4.04
CA ALA A 181 2.43 -1.21 -3.86
C ALA A 181 2.02 -0.90 -2.40
N GLY A 182 2.92 -0.31 -1.61
CA GLY A 182 2.69 0.06 -0.22
C GLY A 182 2.07 1.44 -0.04
N PHE A 183 1.48 1.72 1.12
CA PHE A 183 0.81 3.00 1.39
C PHE A 183 1.75 4.11 1.90
N ASP A 184 3.05 3.85 2.07
CA ASP A 184 3.99 4.76 2.74
C ASP A 184 4.17 6.10 2.00
N VAL A 185 4.23 6.08 0.66
CA VAL A 185 4.32 7.30 -0.16
C VAL A 185 3.02 8.08 -0.16
N CYS A 186 1.87 7.40 -0.20
CA CYS A 186 0.56 8.03 -0.01
C CYS A 186 0.46 8.70 1.38
N SER A 187 0.95 8.04 2.42
CA SER A 187 0.99 8.59 3.78
C SER A 187 1.89 9.83 3.83
N LEU A 188 3.07 9.78 3.23
CA LEU A 188 3.99 10.93 3.14
C LEU A 188 3.33 12.11 2.40
N PHE A 189 2.65 11.87 1.28
CA PHE A 189 1.96 12.89 0.51
C PHE A 189 0.92 13.64 1.36
N PHE A 190 0.01 12.91 2.02
CA PHE A 190 -1.02 13.54 2.85
C PHE A 190 -0.43 14.22 4.10
N GLY A 191 0.59 13.63 4.72
CA GLY A 191 1.28 14.24 5.85
C GLY A 191 1.99 15.54 5.48
N PHE A 192 2.66 15.57 4.32
CA PHE A 192 3.33 16.76 3.84
C PHE A 192 2.33 17.85 3.42
N LEU A 193 1.26 17.49 2.73
CA LEU A 193 0.17 18.41 2.40
C LEU A 193 -0.46 19.01 3.66
N ALA A 194 -0.71 18.19 4.68
CA ALA A 194 -1.24 18.65 5.96
C ALA A 194 -0.29 19.65 6.64
N ALA A 195 1.03 19.37 6.65
CA ALA A 195 2.02 20.28 7.21
C ALA A 195 2.02 21.64 6.48
N LEU A 196 1.95 21.65 5.14
CA LEU A 196 1.89 22.87 4.34
C LEU A 196 0.59 23.67 4.61
N LEU A 197 -0.56 23.00 4.61
CA LEU A 197 -1.85 23.64 4.90
C LEU A 197 -1.90 24.18 6.34
N PHE A 198 -1.29 23.49 7.29
CA PHE A 198 -1.20 23.92 8.68
C PHE A 198 -0.34 25.18 8.83
N THR A 199 0.84 25.23 8.21
CA THR A 199 1.67 26.44 8.18
C THR A 199 0.92 27.59 7.50
N ARG A 200 0.26 27.32 6.37
CA ARG A 200 -0.50 28.31 5.61
C ARG A 200 -1.67 28.87 6.43
N TYR A 201 -2.41 28.02 7.14
CA TYR A 201 -3.52 28.44 8.00
C TYR A 201 -3.07 29.49 9.03
N PHE A 202 -1.96 29.25 9.74
CA PHE A 202 -1.46 30.21 10.72
C PHE A 202 -0.95 31.51 10.10
N GLN A 203 -0.38 31.45 8.88
CA GLN A 203 0.03 32.65 8.15
C GLN A 203 -1.19 33.50 7.75
N GLU A 204 -2.19 32.88 7.11
CA GLU A 204 -3.42 33.56 6.67
C GLU A 204 -4.21 34.09 7.87
N LYS A 205 -4.26 33.34 8.97
CA LYS A 205 -4.89 33.77 10.22
C LYS A 205 -4.19 34.99 10.82
N ALA A 206 -2.85 34.98 10.89
CA ALA A 206 -2.08 36.10 11.41
C ALA A 206 -2.22 37.36 10.53
N ALA A 207 -2.44 37.18 9.22
CA ALA A 207 -2.71 38.26 8.28
C ALA A 207 -4.17 38.74 8.28
N GLY A 208 -5.09 38.08 9.01
CA GLY A 208 -6.51 38.42 9.03
C GLY A 208 -7.25 38.10 7.73
N GLU A 209 -6.76 37.13 6.94
CA GLU A 209 -7.36 36.75 5.66
C GLU A 209 -8.59 35.86 5.85
N ASP A 210 -9.69 36.18 5.17
CA ASP A 210 -10.91 35.35 5.14
C ASP A 210 -10.64 33.92 4.60
N ARG A 211 -9.57 33.75 3.82
CA ARG A 211 -9.14 32.47 3.25
C ARG A 211 -8.76 31.43 4.31
N ALA A 212 -8.40 31.86 5.53
CA ALA A 212 -8.01 30.96 6.60
C ALA A 212 -9.07 29.88 6.91
N ALA A 213 -10.37 30.20 6.78
CA ALA A 213 -11.45 29.24 6.98
C ALA A 213 -11.47 28.12 5.91
N LEU A 214 -11.17 28.46 4.65
CA LEU A 214 -11.07 27.49 3.55
C LEU A 214 -9.85 26.59 3.75
N THR A 215 -8.70 27.18 4.14
CA THR A 215 -7.47 26.44 4.42
C THR A 215 -7.65 25.49 5.60
N LEU A 216 -8.35 25.91 6.66
CA LEU A 216 -8.70 25.06 7.80
C LEU A 216 -9.59 23.86 7.39
N ARG A 217 -10.60 24.10 6.56
CA ARG A 217 -11.46 23.02 6.03
C ARG A 217 -10.64 22.01 5.22
N ALA A 218 -9.79 22.50 4.31
CA ALA A 218 -8.89 21.65 3.53
C ALA A 218 -7.92 20.86 4.42
N LEU A 219 -7.36 21.50 5.46
CA LEU A 219 -6.49 20.86 6.44
C LEU A 219 -7.20 19.73 7.19
N VAL A 220 -8.40 19.96 7.72
CA VAL A 220 -9.15 18.94 8.48
C VAL A 220 -9.44 17.72 7.62
N PHE A 221 -9.94 17.89 6.40
CA PHE A 221 -10.21 16.74 5.52
C PHE A 221 -8.93 16.06 5.02
N THR A 222 -7.83 16.81 4.86
CA THR A 222 -6.50 16.24 4.59
C THR A 222 -6.04 15.36 5.76
N LEU A 223 -6.23 15.80 7.01
CA LEU A 223 -5.88 15.02 8.21
C LEU A 223 -6.75 13.78 8.38
N VAL A 224 -8.05 13.86 8.05
CA VAL A 224 -8.93 12.68 8.01
C VAL A 224 -8.43 11.68 6.97
N CYS A 225 -8.06 12.14 5.78
CA CYS A 225 -7.46 11.28 4.76
C CYS A 225 -6.13 10.70 5.24
N PHE A 226 -5.26 11.51 5.85
CA PHE A 226 -3.97 11.08 6.38
C PHE A 226 -4.11 9.95 7.41
N ALA A 227 -5.01 10.11 8.38
CA ALA A 227 -5.35 9.08 9.37
C ALA A 227 -5.98 7.82 8.72
N SER A 228 -6.67 8.00 7.59
CA SER A 228 -7.28 6.91 6.82
C SER A 228 -6.31 6.21 5.85
N VAL A 229 -5.08 6.70 5.68
CA VAL A 229 -3.98 5.95 5.03
C VAL A 229 -3.23 5.11 6.07
N ARG A 230 -2.93 5.72 7.22
CA ARG A 230 -2.06 5.13 8.24
C ARG A 230 -2.60 5.46 9.64
N TYR A 231 -2.81 4.46 10.48
CA TYR A 231 -3.52 4.66 11.75
C TYR A 231 -2.69 5.45 12.76
N GLU A 232 -1.35 5.39 12.71
CA GLU A 232 -0.48 6.20 13.57
C GLU A 232 -0.63 7.71 13.29
N SER A 233 -1.05 8.05 12.07
CA SER A 233 -1.27 9.44 11.66
C SER A 233 -2.45 10.10 12.34
N ILE A 234 -3.30 9.35 13.05
CA ILE A 234 -4.37 9.94 13.88
C ILE A 234 -3.80 10.88 14.96
N VAL A 235 -2.56 10.65 15.40
CA VAL A 235 -1.92 11.53 16.39
C VAL A 235 -1.69 12.94 15.83
N ALA A 236 -1.52 13.10 14.51
CA ALA A 236 -1.41 14.41 13.89
C ALA A 236 -2.66 15.27 14.11
N LEU A 237 -3.86 14.67 14.12
CA LEU A 237 -5.11 15.37 14.46
C LEU A 237 -5.08 15.94 15.88
N ALA A 238 -4.52 15.20 16.84
CA ALA A 238 -4.39 15.67 18.22
C ALA A 238 -3.44 16.86 18.32
N PHE A 239 -2.25 16.78 17.71
CA PHE A 239 -1.29 17.90 17.68
C PHE A 239 -1.88 19.15 17.02
N VAL A 240 -2.50 18.99 15.85
CA VAL A 240 -3.12 20.10 15.12
C VAL A 240 -4.32 20.67 15.88
N GLY A 241 -5.19 19.82 16.43
CA GLY A 241 -6.35 20.23 17.22
C GLY A 241 -5.95 21.03 18.46
N LEU A 242 -4.99 20.52 19.24
CA LEU A 242 -4.45 21.22 20.40
C LEU A 242 -3.81 22.56 19.99
N ALA A 243 -3.03 22.58 18.92
CA ALA A 243 -2.37 23.81 18.45
C ALA A 243 -3.37 24.87 17.95
N ILE A 244 -4.51 24.46 17.37
CA ILE A 244 -5.56 25.38 16.94
C ILE A 244 -6.32 25.96 18.15
N HIS A 245 -6.51 25.17 19.21
CA HIS A 245 -7.27 25.57 20.40
C HIS A 245 -6.45 26.28 21.48
N ALA A 246 -5.15 26.02 21.59
CA ALA A 246 -4.30 26.59 22.63
C ALA A 246 -4.22 28.14 22.63
N PRO A 247 -4.15 28.84 21.48
CA PRO A 247 -3.95 30.30 21.45
C PRO A 247 -5.23 31.12 21.67
N GLU A 248 -6.42 30.53 21.60
CA GLU A 248 -7.69 31.28 21.68
C GLU A 248 -8.60 30.69 22.76
N ARG A 249 -9.11 31.56 23.65
CA ARG A 249 -10.33 31.28 24.44
C ARG A 249 -11.49 31.05 23.46
N PHE A 250 -11.61 29.82 22.96
CA PHE A 250 -12.70 29.25 22.17
C PHE A 250 -13.41 30.20 21.19
N ARG A 251 -12.73 30.58 20.09
CA ARG A 251 -13.50 30.86 18.86
C ARG A 251 -13.93 29.52 18.29
N LYS A 252 -15.24 29.27 18.29
CA LYS A 252 -15.84 27.97 17.96
C LYS A 252 -15.52 27.65 16.50
N MET A 253 -14.60 26.73 16.25
CA MET A 253 -14.64 25.97 14.99
C MET A 253 -16.07 25.43 14.83
N PRO A 254 -16.65 25.48 13.62
CA PRO A 254 -18.02 25.07 13.43
C PRO A 254 -18.14 23.61 13.90
N TRP A 255 -19.00 23.35 14.89
CA TRP A 255 -19.13 22.04 15.50
C TRP A 255 -19.41 20.94 14.45
N SER A 256 -20.10 21.34 13.38
CA SER A 256 -20.39 20.51 12.21
C SER A 256 -19.14 19.94 11.55
N LEU A 257 -18.02 20.68 11.54
CA LEU A 257 -16.76 20.19 10.99
C LEU A 257 -16.15 19.09 11.86
N TYR A 258 -16.19 19.21 13.19
CA TYR A 258 -15.75 18.14 14.09
C TYR A 258 -16.65 16.92 14.02
N ALA A 259 -17.97 17.12 14.01
CA ALA A 259 -18.92 16.02 13.90
C ALA A 259 -18.74 15.26 12.59
N THR A 260 -18.54 15.99 11.49
CA THR A 260 -18.25 15.39 10.19
C THR A 260 -16.92 14.63 10.24
N ALA A 261 -15.84 15.25 10.72
CA ALA A 261 -14.54 14.58 10.81
C ALA A 261 -14.58 13.32 11.70
N GLY A 262 -15.26 13.40 12.84
CA GLY A 262 -15.46 12.27 13.76
C GLY A 262 -16.23 11.13 13.12
N PHE A 263 -17.31 11.43 12.39
CA PHE A 263 -18.06 10.43 11.63
C PHE A 263 -17.20 9.77 10.54
N LEU A 264 -16.43 10.56 9.79
CA LEU A 264 -15.57 10.05 8.72
C LEU A 264 -14.41 9.18 9.23
N LEU A 265 -13.97 9.38 10.48
CA LEU A 265 -12.96 8.56 11.14
C LEU A 265 -13.54 7.29 11.77
N LEU A 266 -14.86 7.12 11.83
CA LEU A 266 -15.50 5.94 12.43
C LEU A 266 -14.96 4.60 11.87
N PRO A 267 -14.75 4.42 10.55
CA PRO A 267 -14.18 3.18 10.02
C PRO A 267 -12.83 2.83 10.65
N LEU A 268 -11.97 3.83 10.88
CA LEU A 268 -10.65 3.62 11.48
C LEU A 268 -10.77 3.05 12.90
N PHE A 269 -11.62 3.65 13.73
CA PHE A 269 -11.85 3.20 15.10
C PHE A 269 -12.52 1.82 15.16
N VAL A 270 -13.51 1.58 14.29
CA VAL A 270 -14.20 0.29 14.23
C VAL A 270 -13.27 -0.81 13.74
N ALA A 271 -12.47 -0.57 12.70
CA ALA A 271 -11.44 -1.52 12.25
C ALA A 271 -10.49 -1.88 13.40
N ARG A 272 -10.03 -0.88 14.14
CA ARG A 272 -9.12 -1.09 15.26
C ARG A 272 -9.75 -1.85 16.43
N TYR A 273 -11.03 -1.59 16.71
CA TYR A 273 -11.78 -2.34 17.71
C TYR A 273 -11.95 -3.81 17.30
N LEU A 274 -12.26 -4.07 16.03
CA LEU A 274 -12.46 -5.42 15.51
C LEU A 274 -11.17 -6.25 15.43
N THR A 275 -10.04 -5.59 15.19
CA THR A 275 -8.70 -6.21 15.06
C THR A 275 -7.87 -6.14 16.34
N TRP A 276 -8.46 -5.68 17.45
CA TRP A 276 -7.73 -5.56 18.72
C TRP A 276 -7.19 -6.91 19.18
N GLY A 277 -5.90 -6.96 19.49
CA GLY A 277 -5.20 -8.20 19.89
C GLY A 277 -4.66 -9.03 18.72
N GLN A 278 -5.01 -8.71 17.47
CA GLN A 278 -4.45 -9.35 16.26
C GLN A 278 -3.21 -8.60 15.78
N PHE A 279 -2.27 -8.37 16.69
CA PHE A 279 -0.98 -7.78 16.33
C PHE A 279 -0.11 -8.84 15.66
N GLU A 280 0.64 -8.45 14.63
CA GLU A 280 1.60 -9.32 13.93
C GLU A 280 2.86 -9.65 14.77
N ASN A 281 2.82 -9.32 16.07
CA ASN A 281 3.97 -9.49 16.95
C ASN A 281 4.13 -10.95 17.36
N PRO A 282 5.38 -11.39 17.63
CA PRO A 282 5.63 -12.65 18.30
C PRO A 282 4.91 -12.72 19.67
N PRO A 283 4.48 -13.93 20.10
CA PRO A 283 3.87 -14.12 21.41
C PRO A 283 4.74 -13.55 22.55
N GLY A 284 4.16 -12.71 23.40
CA GLY A 284 4.86 -12.12 24.55
C GLY A 284 5.66 -10.85 24.24
N VAL A 285 5.77 -10.41 22.98
CA VAL A 285 6.49 -9.18 22.63
C VAL A 285 5.54 -8.00 22.57
N ALA A 286 5.73 -7.03 23.48
CA ALA A 286 4.97 -5.80 23.49
C ALA A 286 5.18 -5.01 22.17
N PRO A 287 4.12 -4.47 21.54
CA PRO A 287 4.25 -3.68 20.31
C PRO A 287 5.09 -2.43 20.50
N PHE A 288 4.99 -1.80 21.67
CA PHE A 288 5.75 -0.62 22.03
C PHE A 288 6.40 -0.83 23.41
N ALA A 289 7.69 -0.53 23.53
CA ALA A 289 8.43 -0.59 24.77
C ALA A 289 9.59 0.41 24.77
N LEU A 290 9.97 0.91 25.95
CA LEU A 290 11.15 1.77 26.10
C LEU A 290 12.45 0.99 25.79
N GLU A 291 12.46 -0.30 26.09
CA GLU A 291 13.57 -1.20 25.74
C GLU A 291 13.83 -1.22 24.22
N HIS A 292 12.77 -1.31 23.41
CA HIS A 292 12.87 -1.22 21.95
C HIS A 292 13.53 0.09 21.53
N PHE A 293 13.14 1.22 22.14
CA PHE A 293 13.75 2.51 21.82
C PHE A 293 15.27 2.50 22.03
N VAL A 294 15.73 2.01 23.17
CA VAL A 294 17.17 1.93 23.49
C VAL A 294 17.90 0.98 22.52
N ASN A 295 17.30 -0.19 22.25
CA ASN A 295 17.89 -1.20 21.36
C ASN A 295 17.93 -0.74 19.89
N HIS A 296 16.97 0.08 19.46
CA HIS A 296 16.90 0.57 18.09
C HIS A 296 17.71 1.85 17.86
N LEU A 297 18.03 2.62 18.91
CA LEU A 297 18.72 3.91 18.79
C LEU A 297 20.11 3.77 18.16
N GLY A 298 20.92 2.81 18.60
CA GLY A 298 22.25 2.55 18.03
C GLY A 298 22.19 2.19 16.55
N PRO A 299 21.47 1.12 16.16
CA PRO A 299 21.25 0.74 14.77
C PRO A 299 20.64 1.87 13.91
N PHE A 300 19.76 2.69 14.48
CA PHE A 300 19.22 3.86 13.82
C PHE A 300 20.33 4.86 13.48
N VAL A 301 21.15 5.28 14.46
CA VAL A 301 22.24 6.23 14.22
C VAL A 301 23.20 5.70 13.16
N THR A 302 23.59 4.42 13.26
CA THR A 302 24.47 3.79 12.28
C THR A 302 23.88 3.83 10.87
N SER A 303 22.66 3.31 10.71
CA SER A 303 22.03 3.20 9.38
C SER A 303 21.72 4.57 8.78
N PHE A 304 21.27 5.52 9.61
CA PHE A 304 20.67 6.77 9.17
C PHE A 304 21.70 7.91 8.98
N PHE A 305 22.85 7.85 9.69
CA PHE A 305 23.87 8.90 9.67
C PHE A 305 25.31 8.42 9.39
N LEU A 306 25.62 7.12 9.46
CA LEU A 306 27.01 6.63 9.41
C LEU A 306 27.29 5.61 8.30
N ASP A 307 26.31 4.87 7.80
CA ASP A 307 26.48 3.87 6.74
C ASP A 307 26.35 4.45 5.32
N PRO A 308 27.45 4.83 4.63
CA PRO A 308 27.40 5.42 3.29
C PRO A 308 26.88 4.44 2.22
N ARG A 309 26.82 3.14 2.54
CA ARG A 309 26.25 2.11 1.68
C ARG A 309 24.80 1.79 2.05
N GLY A 310 24.23 2.51 3.02
CA GLY A 310 22.86 2.34 3.47
C GLY A 310 21.86 3.00 2.52
N PRO A 311 20.55 2.80 2.77
CA PRO A 311 19.49 3.30 1.91
C PRO A 311 19.21 4.81 2.08
N TYR A 312 19.97 5.50 2.94
CA TYR A 312 19.68 6.86 3.37
C TYR A 312 20.70 7.87 2.83
N PRO A 313 20.28 9.09 2.42
CA PRO A 313 21.20 10.14 1.98
C PRO A 313 21.88 10.82 3.17
N ILE A 314 22.92 10.18 3.71
CA ILE A 314 23.60 10.60 4.95
C ILE A 314 24.05 12.05 4.94
N LEU A 315 24.64 12.53 3.83
CA LEU A 315 25.09 13.92 3.76
C LEU A 315 23.91 14.90 3.91
N LEU A 316 22.78 14.60 3.28
CA LEU A 316 21.57 15.41 3.44
C LEU A 316 21.02 15.29 4.87
N HIS A 317 21.11 14.12 5.49
CA HIS A 317 20.66 13.97 6.88
C HIS A 317 21.51 14.79 7.85
N TRP A 318 22.84 14.81 7.72
CA TRP A 318 23.71 15.65 8.54
C TRP A 318 23.44 17.15 8.32
N LEU A 319 23.37 17.59 7.06
CA LEU A 319 23.05 18.98 6.73
C LEU A 319 21.65 19.37 7.21
N GLY A 320 20.69 18.46 7.10
CA GLY A 320 19.32 18.64 7.57
C GLY A 320 19.23 18.73 9.08
N LEU A 321 20.01 17.94 9.80
CA LEU A 321 20.09 17.99 11.26
C LEU A 321 20.68 19.32 11.73
N VAL A 322 21.81 19.73 11.16
CA VAL A 322 22.42 21.05 11.43
C VAL A 322 21.46 22.18 11.08
N GLY A 323 20.81 22.10 9.91
CA GLY A 323 19.83 23.08 9.46
C GLY A 323 18.65 23.18 10.44
N THR A 324 18.14 22.05 10.90
CA THR A 324 17.06 22.00 11.90
C THR A 324 17.51 22.65 13.21
N MET A 325 18.69 22.31 13.73
CA MET A 325 19.25 22.89 14.95
C MET A 325 19.39 24.41 14.87
N LEU A 326 19.88 24.93 13.74
CA LEU A 326 20.04 26.37 13.52
C LEU A 326 18.71 27.11 13.34
N LEU A 327 17.66 26.41 12.93
CA LEU A 327 16.33 26.98 12.70
C LEU A 327 15.40 26.88 13.89
N ILE A 328 15.60 25.94 14.83
CA ILE A 328 14.77 25.77 16.02
C ILE A 328 14.42 27.11 16.69
N PRO A 329 15.37 28.03 16.96
CA PRO A 329 15.07 29.32 17.59
C PRO A 329 14.18 30.24 16.74
N ARG A 330 14.20 30.06 15.41
CA ARG A 330 13.50 30.87 14.41
C ARG A 330 12.20 30.22 13.91
N LEU A 331 11.88 29.00 14.35
CA LEU A 331 10.65 28.33 13.93
C LEU A 331 9.43 29.10 14.41
N SER A 332 8.51 29.34 13.48
CA SER A 332 7.15 29.80 13.78
C SER A 332 6.43 28.80 14.69
N PHE A 333 5.33 29.23 15.32
CA PHE A 333 4.50 28.33 16.14
C PHE A 333 4.12 27.05 15.38
N SER A 334 3.66 27.19 14.13
CA SER A 334 3.33 26.04 13.28
C SER A 334 4.54 25.14 13.00
N GLY A 335 5.71 25.73 12.73
CA GLY A 335 6.95 24.99 12.54
C GLY A 335 7.35 24.18 13.79
N ARG A 336 7.18 24.74 14.99
CA ARG A 336 7.47 24.03 16.25
C ARG A 336 6.54 22.86 16.48
N VAL A 337 5.24 23.01 16.18
CA VAL A 337 4.26 21.91 16.30
C VAL A 337 4.56 20.79 15.30
N ILE A 338 4.93 21.12 14.06
CA ILE A 338 5.35 20.14 13.06
C ILE A 338 6.61 19.41 13.53
N LEU A 339 7.62 20.13 14.02
CA LEU A 339 8.84 19.52 14.55
C LEU A 339 8.53 18.61 15.75
N ALA A 340 7.68 19.04 16.68
CA ALA A 340 7.27 18.23 17.82
C ALA A 340 6.55 16.95 17.38
N TYR A 341 5.67 17.01 16.38
CA TYR A 341 5.04 15.83 15.79
C TYR A 341 6.06 14.89 15.13
N MET A 342 7.04 15.44 14.40
CA MET A 342 8.10 14.65 13.75
C MET A 342 8.99 13.94 14.79
N VAL A 343 9.36 14.63 15.87
CA VAL A 343 10.12 14.05 16.99
C VAL A 343 9.29 12.98 17.69
N PHE A 344 8.00 13.23 17.93
CA PHE A 344 7.09 12.24 18.48
C PHE A 344 6.99 11.00 17.59
N LEU A 345 6.82 11.17 16.28
CA LEU A 345 6.72 10.06 15.33
C LEU A 345 8.03 9.25 15.32
N TRP A 346 9.18 9.92 15.29
CA TRP A 346 10.48 9.27 15.40
C TRP A 346 10.62 8.45 16.69
N ALA A 347 10.25 9.02 17.84
CA ALA A 347 10.30 8.32 19.11
C ALA A 347 9.33 7.12 19.16
N LEU A 348 8.13 7.28 18.59
CA LEU A 348 7.14 6.21 18.47
C LEU A 348 7.66 5.05 17.63
N LEU A 349 8.30 5.34 16.49
CA LEU A 349 8.89 4.34 15.59
C LEU A 349 10.05 3.58 16.25
N LEU A 350 10.94 4.28 16.95
CA LEU A 350 12.02 3.62 17.69
C LEU A 350 11.48 2.77 18.86
N SER A 351 10.40 3.21 19.50
CA SER A 351 9.75 2.44 20.58
C SER A 351 8.97 1.22 20.06
N HIS A 352 8.72 1.12 18.75
CA HIS A 352 7.99 0.02 18.14
C HIS A 352 8.89 -1.18 17.89
N HIS A 353 8.36 -2.41 18.03
CA HIS A 353 9.14 -3.63 17.80
C HIS A 353 9.74 -3.76 16.38
N PHE A 354 9.13 -3.11 15.38
CA PHE A 354 9.68 -2.94 14.03
C PHE A 354 10.39 -1.58 13.85
N GLY A 355 11.31 -1.23 14.75
CA GLY A 355 12.00 0.07 14.76
C GLY A 355 13.40 0.10 14.11
N PHE A 356 13.82 -0.96 13.41
CA PHE A 356 15.17 -1.06 12.85
C PHE A 356 15.28 -0.33 11.51
N ALA A 357 15.87 0.87 11.51
CA ALA A 357 16.02 1.68 10.29
C ALA A 357 16.88 1.03 9.18
N GLY A 358 17.80 0.13 9.54
CA GLY A 358 18.63 -0.62 8.58
C GLY A 358 17.97 -1.88 8.03
N HIS A 359 16.86 -2.34 8.63
CA HIS A 359 16.20 -3.55 8.15
C HIS A 359 15.40 -3.26 6.86
N PRO A 360 15.52 -4.08 5.81
CA PRO A 360 14.92 -3.78 4.51
C PRO A 360 13.43 -3.44 4.49
N THR A 361 12.61 -4.17 5.25
CA THR A 361 11.15 -3.94 5.31
C THR A 361 10.75 -2.77 6.21
N GLN A 362 11.65 -2.31 7.08
CA GLN A 362 11.37 -1.33 8.13
C GLN A 362 11.96 0.04 7.80
N ALA A 363 12.96 0.13 6.92
CA ALA A 363 13.58 1.39 6.50
C ALA A 363 12.54 2.43 6.02
N ARG A 364 11.50 1.96 5.33
CA ARG A 364 10.38 2.79 4.86
C ARG A 364 9.62 3.53 5.97
N LEU A 365 9.62 3.01 7.19
CA LEU A 365 8.94 3.63 8.33
C LEU A 365 9.54 5.00 8.66
N PHE A 366 10.84 5.17 8.43
CA PHE A 366 11.58 6.41 8.67
C PHE A 366 11.53 7.39 7.49
N LEU A 367 10.76 7.08 6.43
CA LEU A 367 10.62 7.92 5.25
C LEU A 367 10.20 9.36 5.58
N PRO A 368 9.22 9.64 6.49
CA PRO A 368 8.88 11.02 6.84
C PRO A 368 10.06 11.79 7.45
N VAL A 369 10.84 11.14 8.32
CA VAL A 369 12.00 11.75 8.98
C VAL A 369 13.10 12.04 7.96
N SER A 370 13.39 11.07 7.08
CA SER A 370 14.38 11.22 6.00
C SER A 370 14.00 12.33 5.04
N PHE A 371 12.73 12.38 4.63
CA PHE A 371 12.18 13.43 3.77
C PHE A 371 12.28 14.81 4.41
N GLY A 372 11.86 14.95 5.68
CA GLY A 372 11.92 16.21 6.43
C GLY A 372 13.34 16.75 6.57
N LEU A 373 14.31 15.90 6.94
CA LEU A 373 15.71 16.28 7.02
C LEU A 373 16.29 16.66 5.66
N SER A 374 15.91 15.95 4.60
CA SER A 374 16.34 16.29 3.24
C SER A 374 15.84 17.69 2.83
N LEU A 375 14.59 18.06 3.14
CA LEU A 375 14.11 19.42 2.90
C LEU A 375 14.86 20.46 3.74
N MET A 376 15.14 20.18 5.01
CA MET A 376 15.90 21.11 5.88
C MET A 376 17.35 21.30 5.42
N ALA A 377 17.96 20.25 4.85
CA ALA A 377 19.30 20.33 4.25
C ALA A 377 19.32 21.29 3.07
N LEU A 378 18.32 21.18 2.19
CA LEU A 378 18.15 22.06 1.05
C LEU A 378 17.90 23.51 1.48
N TYR A 379 17.10 23.71 2.52
CA TYR A 379 16.90 25.02 3.12
C TYR A 379 18.22 25.62 3.61
N LEU A 380 18.99 24.88 4.40
CA LEU A 380 20.29 25.34 4.91
C LEU A 380 21.24 25.72 3.77
N LEU A 381 21.38 24.84 2.77
CA LEU A 381 22.24 25.08 1.61
C LEU A 381 21.83 26.31 0.82
N SER A 382 20.53 26.61 0.71
CA SER A 382 20.07 27.83 0.04
C SER A 382 20.49 29.11 0.76
N GLY A 383 20.69 29.06 2.09
CA GLY A 383 21.24 30.18 2.86
C GLY A 383 22.75 30.35 2.72
N LEU A 384 23.47 29.27 2.37
CA LEU A 384 24.92 29.27 2.19
C LEU A 384 25.38 29.74 0.80
N GLU A 385 24.44 30.04 -0.10
CA GLU A 385 24.72 30.48 -1.47
C GLU A 385 25.57 31.76 -1.57
N ARG A 386 25.66 32.55 -0.50
CA ARG A 386 26.52 33.74 -0.43
C ARG A 386 28.00 33.39 -0.28
N TYR A 387 28.30 32.18 0.17
CA TYR A 387 29.64 31.74 0.55
C TYR A 387 30.18 30.64 -0.36
N VAL A 388 29.32 29.93 -1.10
CA VAL A 388 29.69 28.77 -1.91
C VAL A 388 29.22 28.95 -3.35
N ASP A 389 30.08 28.62 -4.32
CA ASP A 389 29.72 28.63 -5.74
C ASP A 389 28.58 27.65 -6.02
N ARG A 390 27.51 28.17 -6.61
CA ARG A 390 26.28 27.45 -6.94
C ARG A 390 26.54 26.30 -7.90
N ARG A 391 27.49 26.47 -8.83
CA ARG A 391 27.85 25.42 -9.80
C ARG A 391 28.44 24.22 -9.07
N GLY A 392 29.31 24.47 -8.09
CA GLY A 392 29.88 23.43 -7.23
C GLY A 392 28.81 22.63 -6.49
N ILE A 393 27.83 23.30 -5.87
CA ILE A 393 26.72 22.63 -5.16
C ILE A 393 25.93 21.73 -6.13
N ILE A 394 25.56 22.23 -7.31
CA ILE A 394 24.81 21.44 -8.29
C ILE A 394 25.61 20.21 -8.74
N VAL A 395 26.90 20.36 -9.03
CA VAL A 395 27.78 19.25 -9.43
C VAL A 395 27.84 18.18 -8.34
N VAL A 396 28.04 18.58 -7.09
CA VAL A 396 28.05 17.64 -5.94
C VAL A 396 26.72 16.91 -5.83
N PHE A 397 25.60 17.62 -5.96
CA PHE A 397 24.27 17.01 -5.91
C PHE A 397 24.01 16.05 -7.08
N VAL A 398 24.51 16.35 -8.28
CA VAL A 398 24.40 15.43 -9.43
C VAL A 398 25.20 14.16 -9.17
N ILE A 399 26.43 14.27 -8.66
CA ILE A 399 27.27 13.10 -8.32
C ILE A 399 26.60 12.24 -7.25
N LEU A 400 26.09 12.87 -6.19
CA LEU A 400 25.42 12.16 -5.10
C LEU A 400 24.09 11.56 -5.54
N ALA A 401 23.31 12.27 -6.37
CA ALA A 401 22.08 11.74 -6.96
C ALA A 401 22.39 10.50 -7.80
N PHE A 402 23.41 10.54 -8.65
CA PHE A 402 23.83 9.38 -9.43
C PHE A 402 24.24 8.20 -8.54
N HIS A 403 25.05 8.44 -7.51
CA HIS A 403 25.48 7.40 -6.57
C HIS A 403 24.31 6.72 -5.84
N HIS A 404 23.41 7.51 -5.24
CA HIS A 404 22.24 6.97 -4.50
C HIS A 404 21.21 6.37 -5.45
N HIS A 405 21.10 6.88 -6.67
CA HIS A 405 20.23 6.31 -7.69
C HIS A 405 20.69 4.90 -8.08
N GLN A 406 22.00 4.68 -8.25
CA GLN A 406 22.54 3.33 -8.49
C GLN A 406 22.19 2.35 -7.35
N PHE A 407 22.21 2.81 -6.09
CA PHE A 407 21.73 2.02 -4.97
C PHE A 407 20.25 1.66 -5.13
N ALA A 408 19.39 2.62 -5.49
CA ALA A 408 17.97 2.38 -5.70
C ALA A 408 17.71 1.40 -6.87
N MET A 409 18.46 1.52 -7.97
CA MET A 409 18.36 0.62 -9.13
C MET A 409 18.71 -0.83 -8.78
N GLY A 410 19.72 -1.04 -7.92
CA GLY A 410 20.09 -2.38 -7.45
C GLY A 410 19.10 -3.01 -6.49
N ASP A 411 18.19 -2.21 -5.91
CA ASP A 411 17.20 -2.60 -4.91
C ASP A 411 17.76 -3.58 -3.84
N PRO A 412 18.88 -3.23 -3.16
CA PRO A 412 19.55 -4.10 -2.21
C PRO A 412 18.67 -4.41 -0.99
N LEU A 413 17.70 -3.56 -0.68
CA LEU A 413 16.73 -3.82 0.38
C LEU A 413 15.91 -5.07 0.02
N MET A 414 15.34 -5.13 -1.18
CA MET A 414 14.47 -6.25 -1.52
C MET A 414 15.21 -7.51 -1.93
N THR A 415 16.37 -7.38 -2.56
CA THR A 415 17.15 -8.55 -2.98
C THR A 415 17.70 -9.38 -1.82
N GLN A 416 17.74 -8.83 -0.60
CA GLN A 416 18.12 -9.55 0.63
C GLN A 416 16.98 -10.39 1.21
N LEU A 417 15.73 -10.16 0.82
CA LEU A 417 14.58 -10.86 1.38
C LEU A 417 14.29 -12.14 0.59
N THR A 418 14.36 -13.29 1.26
CA THR A 418 14.05 -14.61 0.67
C THR A 418 12.62 -14.66 0.11
N MET A 419 11.67 -14.05 0.81
CA MET A 419 10.26 -13.96 0.37
C MET A 419 10.10 -13.24 -0.96
N THR A 420 10.85 -12.15 -1.21
CA THR A 420 10.73 -11.41 -2.47
C THR A 420 11.30 -12.21 -3.64
N ARG A 421 12.39 -12.98 -3.40
CA ARG A 421 12.94 -13.91 -4.40
C ARG A 421 11.97 -15.04 -4.72
N GLU A 422 11.39 -15.65 -3.69
CA GLU A 422 10.38 -16.71 -3.82
C GLU A 422 9.23 -16.26 -4.72
N VAL A 423 8.68 -15.08 -4.44
CA VAL A 423 7.52 -14.61 -5.18
C VAL A 423 7.84 -14.12 -6.57
N ARG A 424 9.06 -13.62 -6.82
CA ARG A 424 9.53 -13.39 -8.18
C ARG A 424 9.47 -14.68 -9.00
N HIS A 425 10.03 -15.79 -8.48
CA HIS A 425 9.97 -17.07 -9.18
C HIS A 425 8.54 -17.61 -9.36
N ILE A 426 7.67 -17.41 -8.36
CA ILE A 426 6.26 -17.78 -8.51
C ILE A 426 5.59 -16.93 -9.59
N ARG A 427 5.84 -15.62 -9.64
CA ARG A 427 5.30 -14.73 -10.67
C ARG A 427 5.78 -15.10 -12.06
N ASP A 428 7.08 -15.37 -12.23
CA ASP A 428 7.64 -15.81 -13.51
C ASP A 428 6.95 -17.10 -13.99
N PHE A 429 6.73 -18.05 -13.07
CA PHE A 429 5.95 -19.25 -13.35
C PHE A 429 4.49 -18.94 -13.71
N LEU A 430 3.85 -18.01 -12.99
CA LEU A 430 2.46 -17.64 -13.25
C LEU A 430 2.30 -16.96 -14.62
N ASP A 431 3.23 -16.10 -15.02
CA ASP A 431 3.18 -15.40 -16.30
C ASP A 431 3.42 -16.36 -17.48
N GLU A 432 4.23 -17.41 -17.29
CA GLU A 432 4.58 -18.37 -18.34
C GLU A 432 3.61 -19.55 -18.43
N ASP A 433 3.20 -20.13 -17.30
CA ASP A 433 2.52 -21.44 -17.24
C ASP A 433 1.10 -21.38 -16.63
N ALA A 434 0.70 -20.30 -15.96
CA ALA A 434 -0.61 -20.27 -15.30
C ALA A 434 -1.75 -20.28 -16.31
N GLN A 435 -2.81 -21.01 -15.97
CA GLN A 435 -4.03 -21.03 -16.75
C GLN A 435 -5.21 -20.65 -15.88
N ARG A 436 -6.16 -19.90 -16.47
CA ARG A 436 -7.44 -19.66 -15.80
C ARG A 436 -8.12 -21.00 -15.52
N GLY A 437 -8.57 -21.18 -14.28
CA GLY A 437 -9.18 -22.42 -13.80
C GLY A 437 -8.22 -23.39 -13.12
N ASP A 438 -6.92 -23.08 -13.02
CA ASP A 438 -6.02 -23.80 -12.13
C ASP A 438 -6.33 -23.48 -10.66
N LEU A 439 -6.15 -24.47 -9.77
CA LEU A 439 -6.19 -24.32 -8.33
C LEU A 439 -4.78 -24.43 -7.76
N TYR A 440 -4.37 -23.41 -7.00
CA TYR A 440 -3.06 -23.33 -6.37
C TYR A 440 -3.15 -23.68 -4.89
N VAL A 441 -2.27 -24.56 -4.42
CA VAL A 441 -2.04 -24.83 -2.99
C VAL A 441 -0.71 -24.21 -2.61
N TYR A 442 -0.77 -23.21 -1.74
CA TYR A 442 0.41 -22.43 -1.36
C TYR A 442 0.37 -22.06 0.13
N GLU A 443 1.52 -21.87 0.75
CA GLU A 443 1.63 -21.54 2.17
C GLU A 443 1.04 -20.16 2.49
N ARG A 444 1.17 -19.21 1.56
CA ARG A 444 0.74 -17.82 1.70
C ARG A 444 -0.29 -17.46 0.62
N PRO A 445 -1.49 -18.07 0.67
CA PRO A 445 -2.45 -17.99 -0.42
C PRO A 445 -2.84 -16.54 -0.76
N GLY A 446 -2.85 -15.64 0.23
CA GLY A 446 -3.19 -14.22 0.05
C GLY A 446 -2.36 -13.52 -1.02
N GLN A 447 -1.10 -13.94 -1.22
CA GLN A 447 -0.21 -13.34 -2.21
C GLN A 447 -0.63 -13.64 -3.65
N LEU A 448 -1.14 -14.84 -3.92
CA LEU A 448 -1.60 -15.24 -5.25
C LEU A 448 -3.09 -14.92 -5.44
N THR A 449 -3.87 -15.01 -4.37
CA THR A 449 -5.25 -14.54 -4.30
C THR A 449 -5.36 -13.08 -4.73
N ALA A 450 -4.51 -12.20 -4.18
CA ALA A 450 -4.50 -10.78 -4.56
C ALA A 450 -4.22 -10.55 -6.06
N LEU A 451 -3.56 -11.48 -6.74
CA LEU A 451 -3.19 -11.39 -8.16
C LEU A 451 -4.26 -11.95 -9.11
N GLY A 452 -5.35 -12.53 -8.62
CA GLY A 452 -6.41 -13.08 -9.50
C GLY A 452 -6.56 -14.61 -9.47
N PHE A 453 -5.67 -15.34 -8.80
CA PHE A 453 -5.56 -16.81 -8.93
C PHE A 453 -6.29 -17.57 -7.82
N SER A 454 -7.03 -18.64 -8.17
CA SER A 454 -7.70 -19.53 -7.21
C SER A 454 -6.66 -20.19 -6.31
N THR A 455 -6.57 -19.75 -5.05
CA THR A 455 -5.49 -20.20 -4.17
C THR A 455 -6.02 -20.52 -2.78
N ILE A 456 -5.56 -21.66 -2.25
CA ILE A 456 -5.89 -22.16 -0.92
C ILE A 456 -4.62 -22.52 -0.14
N SER A 457 -4.73 -22.49 1.19
CA SER A 457 -3.65 -22.91 2.07
C SER A 457 -3.48 -24.42 2.10
N PHE A 458 -2.30 -24.88 2.52
CA PHE A 458 -2.07 -26.30 2.80
C PHE A 458 -3.02 -26.90 3.83
N ASN A 459 -3.37 -26.12 4.86
CA ASN A 459 -4.27 -26.58 5.91
C ASN A 459 -5.69 -26.77 5.37
N GLU A 460 -6.17 -25.82 4.58
CA GLU A 460 -7.46 -25.91 3.90
C GLU A 460 -7.51 -27.09 2.92
N PHE A 461 -6.44 -27.27 2.13
CA PHE A 461 -6.34 -28.40 1.22
C PHE A 461 -6.36 -29.74 1.97
N LYS A 462 -5.57 -29.91 3.04
CA LYS A 462 -5.58 -31.14 3.86
C LYS A 462 -6.94 -31.42 4.49
N ALA A 463 -7.60 -30.39 5.01
CA ALA A 463 -8.90 -30.53 5.67
C ALA A 463 -10.02 -30.96 4.70
N LYS A 464 -9.91 -30.60 3.41
CA LYS A 464 -10.94 -30.88 2.40
C LYS A 464 -10.37 -31.57 1.15
N GLN A 465 -9.34 -32.38 1.35
CA GLN A 465 -8.53 -32.93 0.25
C GLN A 465 -9.39 -33.74 -0.72
N GLU A 466 -10.25 -34.64 -0.21
CA GLU A 466 -11.14 -35.46 -1.04
C GLU A 466 -12.06 -34.61 -1.90
N SER A 467 -12.63 -33.54 -1.32
CA SER A 467 -13.53 -32.61 -2.03
C SER A 467 -12.80 -31.87 -3.16
N TYR A 468 -11.60 -31.35 -2.92
CA TYR A 468 -10.84 -30.68 -3.99
C TYR A 468 -10.42 -31.67 -5.08
N LEU A 469 -9.98 -32.86 -4.72
CA LEU A 469 -9.61 -33.91 -5.68
C LEU A 469 -10.80 -34.37 -6.53
N GLU A 470 -11.97 -34.54 -5.93
CA GLU A 470 -13.20 -34.84 -6.65
C GLU A 470 -13.60 -33.71 -7.60
N ASN A 471 -13.52 -32.46 -7.16
CA ASN A 471 -13.80 -31.29 -7.99
C ASN A 471 -12.88 -31.20 -9.21
N ILE A 472 -11.60 -31.53 -9.06
CA ILE A 472 -10.67 -31.59 -10.19
C ILE A 472 -11.04 -32.74 -11.14
N LYS A 473 -11.38 -33.93 -10.63
CA LYS A 473 -11.86 -35.06 -11.44
C LYS A 473 -13.11 -34.70 -12.25
N ARG A 474 -14.01 -33.91 -11.66
CA ARG A 474 -15.22 -33.39 -12.32
C ARG A 474 -14.95 -32.23 -13.28
N GLY A 475 -13.70 -31.80 -13.43
CA GLY A 475 -13.31 -30.72 -14.34
C GLY A 475 -13.64 -29.32 -13.83
N LEU A 476 -13.97 -29.14 -12.54
CA LEU A 476 -14.20 -27.80 -11.96
C LEU A 476 -12.92 -26.97 -11.99
N TYR A 477 -11.78 -27.64 -11.75
CA TYR A 477 -10.45 -27.06 -11.87
C TYR A 477 -9.68 -27.81 -12.95
N ARG A 478 -8.89 -27.09 -13.73
CA ARG A 478 -8.11 -27.69 -14.82
C ARG A 478 -6.93 -28.50 -14.30
N ARG A 479 -6.20 -27.94 -13.33
CA ARG A 479 -5.03 -28.53 -12.69
C ARG A 479 -4.99 -28.15 -11.22
N LEU A 480 -4.33 -28.99 -10.42
CA LEU A 480 -3.90 -28.64 -9.07
C LEU A 480 -2.39 -28.39 -9.09
N ILE A 481 -1.98 -27.18 -8.75
CA ILE A 481 -0.59 -26.78 -8.67
C ILE A 481 -0.24 -26.61 -7.21
N VAL A 482 0.83 -27.27 -6.77
CA VAL A 482 1.34 -27.19 -5.41
C VAL A 482 2.66 -26.44 -5.42
N ILE A 483 2.73 -25.36 -4.64
CA ILE A 483 3.91 -24.51 -4.49
C ILE A 483 4.40 -24.65 -3.05
N SER A 484 5.58 -25.26 -2.84
CA SER A 484 6.10 -25.55 -1.50
C SER A 484 7.61 -25.33 -1.38
N LYS A 485 8.09 -25.02 -0.17
CA LYS A 485 9.53 -24.94 0.15
C LYS A 485 10.17 -26.26 0.59
N ALA A 486 9.33 -27.26 0.83
CA ALA A 486 9.71 -28.57 1.31
C ALA A 486 8.88 -29.63 0.58
N ASP A 487 9.32 -30.89 0.68
CA ASP A 487 8.57 -32.02 0.14
C ASP A 487 7.21 -32.13 0.83
N PHE A 488 6.17 -31.74 0.10
CA PHE A 488 4.79 -31.87 0.54
C PHE A 488 4.26 -33.23 0.12
N ALA A 489 4.06 -34.13 1.08
CA ALA A 489 3.43 -35.42 0.85
C ALA A 489 1.91 -35.24 0.72
N ILE A 490 1.35 -35.63 -0.43
CA ILE A 490 -0.09 -35.79 -0.61
C ILE A 490 -0.43 -37.25 -0.27
N THR A 491 -1.42 -37.46 0.58
CA THR A 491 -1.94 -38.80 0.88
C THR A 491 -2.71 -39.36 -0.33
N GLY A 492 -2.45 -40.63 -0.68
CA GLY A 492 -3.13 -41.34 -1.77
C GLY A 492 -2.21 -41.74 -2.93
N THR A 493 -2.79 -42.28 -4.00
CA THR A 493 -2.07 -42.77 -5.20
C THR A 493 -1.72 -41.67 -6.21
N PHE A 494 -1.69 -40.41 -5.78
CA PHE A 494 -1.44 -39.29 -6.68
C PHE A 494 0.05 -38.98 -6.76
N ASN A 495 0.55 -38.81 -7.98
CA ASN A 495 1.93 -38.42 -8.22
C ASN A 495 2.01 -36.91 -8.49
N LEU A 496 2.87 -36.22 -7.74
CA LEU A 496 3.23 -34.83 -8.01
C LEU A 496 4.39 -34.80 -9.01
N ARG A 497 4.11 -34.40 -10.24
CA ARG A 497 5.17 -34.14 -11.22
C ARG A 497 5.78 -32.78 -10.94
N ARG A 498 7.11 -32.73 -10.77
CA ARG A 498 7.85 -31.47 -10.67
C ARG A 498 7.72 -30.69 -11.99
N LEU A 499 7.29 -29.44 -11.92
CA LEU A 499 7.32 -28.49 -13.03
C LEU A 499 8.59 -27.64 -12.98
N ARG A 500 8.86 -27.03 -11.81
CA ARG A 500 10.03 -26.17 -11.60
C ARG A 500 10.61 -26.34 -10.20
N THR A 501 11.89 -26.06 -10.10
CA THR A 501 12.68 -26.06 -8.87
C THR A 501 13.58 -24.83 -8.92
N HIS A 502 13.55 -24.02 -7.85
CA HIS A 502 14.38 -22.83 -7.70
C HIS A 502 15.02 -22.81 -6.32
N MET A 503 16.34 -22.60 -6.25
CA MET A 503 17.03 -22.43 -4.96
C MET A 503 16.81 -21.00 -4.44
N LEU A 504 16.21 -20.87 -3.26
CA LEU A 504 15.98 -19.58 -2.60
C LEU A 504 17.20 -19.15 -1.76
N THR A 505 17.75 -20.14 -1.04
CA THR A 505 18.97 -20.06 -0.24
C THR A 505 19.75 -21.36 -0.44
N PRO A 506 21.00 -21.48 0.04
CA PRO A 506 21.74 -22.75 -0.06
C PRO A 506 21.03 -23.96 0.58
N SER A 507 20.09 -23.74 1.51
CA SER A 507 19.36 -24.78 2.24
C SER A 507 17.85 -24.84 1.92
N GLU A 508 17.31 -23.88 1.17
CA GLU A 508 15.87 -23.81 0.89
C GLU A 508 15.61 -23.84 -0.62
N GLU A 509 14.73 -24.74 -1.05
CA GLU A 509 14.30 -24.92 -2.44
C GLU A 509 12.81 -24.59 -2.57
N LEU A 510 12.45 -23.72 -3.50
CA LEU A 510 11.07 -23.56 -3.95
C LEU A 510 10.76 -24.59 -5.03
N ARG A 511 9.78 -25.45 -4.75
CA ARG A 511 9.29 -26.49 -5.65
C ARG A 511 7.89 -26.14 -6.13
N ILE A 512 7.70 -26.15 -7.45
CA ILE A 512 6.40 -26.01 -8.10
C ILE A 512 6.06 -27.33 -8.77
N SER A 513 4.99 -27.98 -8.34
CA SER A 513 4.58 -29.30 -8.82
C SER A 513 3.14 -29.26 -9.30
N VAL A 514 2.81 -30.10 -10.28
CA VAL A 514 1.43 -30.33 -10.74
C VAL A 514 0.99 -31.72 -10.30
N LEU A 515 -0.26 -31.83 -9.86
CA LEU A 515 -0.89 -33.11 -9.63
C LEU A 515 -1.20 -33.77 -10.98
N GLU A 516 -0.54 -34.90 -11.26
CA GLU A 516 -0.93 -35.72 -12.39
C GLU A 516 -2.04 -36.68 -11.95
N PHE A 517 -3.19 -36.53 -12.59
CA PHE A 517 -4.13 -37.63 -12.64
C PHE A 517 -3.53 -38.64 -13.60
N ALA A 518 -3.09 -39.80 -13.07
CA ALA A 518 -2.95 -40.98 -13.92
C ALA A 518 -4.23 -41.04 -14.75
N PRO A 519 -4.15 -41.10 -16.09
CA PRO A 519 -5.29 -40.82 -16.96
C PRO A 519 -6.47 -41.67 -16.52
N TRP A 520 -7.39 -41.04 -15.78
CA TRP A 520 -8.73 -41.55 -15.59
C TRP A 520 -9.51 -41.16 -16.84
N ILE A 521 -8.94 -41.53 -18.00
CA ILE A 521 -9.78 -41.96 -19.09
C ILE A 521 -10.31 -43.28 -18.51
N PRO A 522 -11.59 -43.38 -18.10
CA PRO A 522 -12.16 -44.71 -18.01
C PRO A 522 -11.78 -45.35 -19.33
N LYS A 523 -11.04 -46.47 -19.31
CA LYS A 523 -10.86 -47.25 -20.51
C LYS A 523 -12.29 -47.54 -20.96
N PHE A 524 -12.83 -46.71 -21.85
CA PHE A 524 -13.88 -47.11 -22.74
C PHE A 524 -13.22 -48.29 -23.41
N THR A 525 -13.56 -49.49 -22.95
CA THR A 525 -13.24 -50.68 -23.72
C THR A 525 -13.79 -50.40 -25.10
N ASP A 526 -13.09 -50.81 -26.16
CA ASP A 526 -13.51 -50.51 -27.53
C ASP A 526 -14.99 -50.91 -27.80
N LEU A 527 -15.56 -51.81 -26.97
CA LEU A 527 -16.98 -52.12 -26.90
C LEU A 527 -17.92 -50.96 -26.52
N GLU A 528 -17.55 -50.06 -25.60
CA GLU A 528 -18.42 -48.94 -25.22
C GLU A 528 -18.39 -47.80 -26.25
N LEU A 529 -17.26 -47.61 -26.94
CA LEU A 529 -17.15 -46.68 -28.09
C LEU A 529 -17.89 -47.20 -29.33
N GLN A 530 -17.99 -48.52 -29.51
CA GLN A 530 -18.79 -49.14 -30.57
C GLN A 530 -20.30 -49.09 -30.30
N ASN A 531 -20.72 -49.02 -29.02
CA ASN A 531 -22.13 -49.00 -28.62
C ASN A 531 -22.68 -47.59 -28.34
N MET A 532 -21.86 -46.54 -28.47
CA MET A 532 -22.39 -45.17 -28.46
C MET A 532 -23.19 -44.93 -29.74
N PRO A 533 -24.48 -44.56 -29.65
CA PRO A 533 -25.24 -44.19 -30.84
C PRO A 533 -24.51 -43.03 -31.54
N PRO A 534 -24.41 -43.06 -32.89
CA PRO A 534 -23.76 -41.99 -33.62
C PRO A 534 -24.37 -40.66 -33.20
N TRP A 535 -23.52 -39.73 -32.75
CA TRP A 535 -23.91 -38.36 -32.46
C TRP A 535 -24.51 -37.76 -33.73
N HIS A 536 -25.85 -37.76 -33.82
CA HIS A 536 -26.56 -36.96 -34.79
C HIS A 536 -26.37 -35.50 -34.40
N MET A 537 -25.35 -34.87 -35.00
CA MET A 537 -25.32 -33.40 -35.10
C MET A 537 -26.66 -32.97 -35.70
N PRO A 538 -27.48 -32.16 -35.00
CA PRO A 538 -28.67 -31.61 -35.60
C PRO A 538 -28.23 -30.82 -36.83
N LYS A 539 -28.72 -31.22 -38.02
CA LYS A 539 -28.55 -30.42 -39.22
C LYS A 539 -29.08 -29.02 -38.90
N LYS A 540 -28.22 -28.02 -39.10
CA LYS A 540 -28.59 -26.61 -39.03
C LYS A 540 -29.74 -26.38 -40.00
N ASP A 541 -30.94 -26.21 -39.46
CA ASP A 541 -32.10 -25.81 -40.24
C ASP A 541 -31.92 -24.32 -40.60
N PRO A 542 -31.75 -23.94 -41.88
CA PRO A 542 -31.43 -22.56 -42.25
C PRO A 542 -32.58 -21.57 -41.99
N ASP A 543 -33.79 -22.05 -41.66
CA ASP A 543 -35.01 -21.24 -41.70
C ASP A 543 -35.72 -21.02 -40.34
N SER A 544 -35.10 -21.29 -39.19
CA SER A 544 -35.72 -20.95 -37.89
C SER A 544 -35.60 -19.46 -37.55
N LYS A 545 -36.47 -18.66 -38.18
CA LYS A 545 -36.78 -17.29 -37.77
C LYS A 545 -37.51 -17.31 -36.41
N GLY A 546 -36.87 -16.70 -35.41
CA GLY A 546 -37.52 -15.85 -34.41
C GLY A 546 -38.52 -16.48 -33.45
N SER A 547 -38.07 -16.77 -32.23
CA SER A 547 -38.91 -16.67 -31.03
C SER A 547 -38.06 -16.24 -29.84
N GLY A 548 -38.23 -14.99 -29.41
CA GLY A 548 -37.54 -14.46 -28.22
C GLY A 548 -38.05 -15.09 -26.91
N PRO A 549 -37.25 -15.11 -25.84
CA PRO A 549 -37.71 -15.66 -24.58
C PRO A 549 -38.50 -14.63 -23.77
N ARG A 550 -39.80 -14.92 -23.61
CA ARG A 550 -40.60 -14.52 -22.44
C ARG A 550 -40.25 -15.44 -21.27
N GLY A 551 -40.24 -14.90 -20.05
CA GLY A 551 -40.39 -15.70 -18.83
C GLY A 551 -39.40 -15.34 -17.75
N GLY A 552 -39.85 -14.56 -16.76
CA GLY A 552 -39.09 -14.28 -15.54
C GLY A 552 -39.01 -15.51 -14.64
N GLU A 553 -37.78 -15.93 -14.35
CA GLU A 553 -37.49 -16.83 -13.23
C GLU A 553 -37.11 -16.03 -12.00
N LYS A 554 -37.82 -16.31 -10.90
CA LYS A 554 -37.53 -15.77 -9.57
C LYS A 554 -36.24 -16.42 -9.05
N ILE A 555 -35.24 -15.60 -8.78
CA ILE A 555 -33.97 -15.99 -8.14
C ILE A 555 -34.26 -16.39 -6.68
N PRO A 556 -33.78 -17.55 -6.19
CA PRO A 556 -33.91 -17.91 -4.79
C PRO A 556 -32.93 -17.11 -3.91
N VAL A 557 -33.45 -16.53 -2.84
CA VAL A 557 -32.67 -15.89 -1.78
C VAL A 557 -32.02 -16.99 -0.93
N PHE A 558 -30.69 -17.12 -0.99
CA PHE A 558 -29.94 -18.04 -0.13
C PHE A 558 -29.71 -17.43 1.26
N THR A 559 -30.27 -18.06 2.28
CA THR A 559 -29.92 -17.83 3.70
C THR A 559 -28.66 -18.62 4.07
N VAL A 560 -27.68 -17.94 4.66
CA VAL A 560 -26.45 -18.53 5.21
C VAL A 560 -26.79 -19.30 6.51
N PRO A 561 -26.40 -20.58 6.67
CA PRO A 561 -26.60 -21.29 7.94
C PRO A 561 -25.59 -20.80 9.00
N PRO A 562 -25.99 -20.72 10.28
CA PRO A 562 -25.11 -20.27 11.35
C PRO A 562 -24.16 -21.39 11.82
N GLY A 563 -22.87 -21.06 11.88
CA GLY A 563 -21.92 -21.53 12.90
C GLY A 563 -21.42 -22.98 12.81
N ALA A 564 -20.26 -23.18 12.20
CA ALA A 564 -19.35 -24.25 12.61
C ALA A 564 -18.40 -23.72 13.72
N PRO A 565 -18.13 -24.49 14.78
CA PRO A 565 -17.23 -24.07 15.85
C PRO A 565 -15.80 -23.93 15.34
N SER A 566 -15.16 -22.82 15.68
CA SER A 566 -13.76 -22.54 15.40
C SER A 566 -12.86 -23.58 16.07
N ALA A 567 -12.08 -24.31 15.28
CA ALA A 567 -11.01 -25.16 15.78
C ALA A 567 -9.93 -24.33 16.48
N PRO A 568 -9.27 -24.85 17.53
CA PRO A 568 -8.25 -24.12 18.28
C PRO A 568 -7.03 -23.84 17.41
N ALA A 569 -6.54 -22.60 17.47
CA ALA A 569 -5.33 -22.16 16.81
C ALA A 569 -4.11 -22.92 17.36
N GLY A 570 -3.53 -23.79 16.54
CA GLY A 570 -2.21 -24.37 16.84
C GLY A 570 -1.11 -23.31 16.77
N PRO A 571 0.02 -23.51 17.47
CA PRO A 571 1.13 -22.57 17.48
C PRO A 571 1.76 -22.48 16.09
N ARG A 572 1.72 -21.30 15.48
CA ARG A 572 2.50 -20.99 14.27
C ARG A 572 3.95 -20.72 14.68
N ARG A 573 4.88 -21.49 14.12
CA ARG A 573 6.33 -21.21 14.16
C ARG A 573 6.72 -20.40 12.94
#